data_AF-A0A1W6MCI6-F1
#
_entry.id   AF-A0A1W6MCI6-F1
#
_cell.length_a   1.000
_cell.length_b   1.000
_cell.length_c   1.000
_cell.angle_alpha   90.00
_cell.angle_beta   90.00
_cell.angle_gamma   90.00
#
_symmetry.space_group_name_H-M   'P 1'
#
loop_
_entity.id
_entity.type
_entity.pdbx_description
1 polymer ?
#
loop_
_entity_poly.entity_id
_entity_poly.type
_entity_poly.pdbx_seq_one_letter_code
_entity_poly.pdbx_strand_id
1 'polypeptide(L)'
;MLRILFLGICAFALYAVVVATSLVISIVTEFSNNESLSFGFCLSKQCIEVVSEHFSDTIEFYKSLFYMIVPLAGLFAGVVGLSTYKLAISNSIVNNHISNFKLFCDFVDREIEKRKLINPDDVDFFTLYLIVFPKSKKGVFNDFSRYEHLINEINGVIQSSNNSYISKKGKLSDIKGIFNYKYHQYEMKDVLDNAGFNISINHRNAFFEVEEQIMELIRVIGKAFVYEEHCEPIIKREYL
;
A
#
# COMPACT_ATOMS: atom_id res chain seq x y z
N MET A 1 18.11 0.34 -7.65
CA MET A 1 18.11 1.34 -8.75
C MET A 1 19.50 1.94 -8.97
N LEU A 2 20.09 2.63 -7.98
CA LEU A 2 21.40 3.31 -8.13
C LEU A 2 22.53 2.38 -8.63
N ARG A 3 22.62 1.15 -8.10
CA ARG A 3 23.62 0.16 -8.53
C ARG A 3 23.46 -0.26 -9.99
N ILE A 4 22.22 -0.47 -10.46
CA ILE A 4 21.94 -0.89 -11.85
C ILE A 4 22.25 0.25 -12.81
N LEU A 5 21.89 1.48 -12.43
CA LEU A 5 22.15 2.67 -13.22
C LEU A 5 23.66 2.94 -13.32
N PHE A 6 24.39 2.77 -12.21
CA PHE A 6 25.85 2.85 -12.18
C PHE A 6 26.51 1.77 -13.06
N LEU A 7 26.06 0.51 -12.96
CA LEU A 7 26.52 -0.60 -13.81
C LEU A 7 26.30 -0.30 -15.30
N GLY A 8 25.13 0.23 -15.67
CA GLY A 8 24.83 0.63 -17.04
C GLY A 8 25.77 1.72 -17.54
N ILE A 9 25.96 2.78 -16.75
CA ILE A 9 26.91 3.87 -17.09
C ILE A 9 28.32 3.33 -17.28
N CYS A 10 28.80 2.48 -16.37
CA CYS A 10 30.13 1.87 -16.48
C CYS A 10 30.26 0.98 -17.72
N ALA A 11 29.22 0.20 -18.07
CA ALA A 11 29.22 -0.65 -19.26
C ALA A 11 29.26 0.18 -20.56
N PHE A 12 28.48 1.26 -20.64
CA PHE A 12 28.52 2.18 -21.78
C PHE A 12 29.84 2.92 -21.91
N ALA A 13 30.41 3.37 -20.79
CA ALA A 13 31.73 4.00 -20.78
C ALA A 13 32.83 3.04 -21.24
N LEU A 14 32.81 1.79 -20.77
CA LEU A 14 33.76 0.75 -21.19
C LEU A 14 33.62 0.44 -22.69
N TYR A 15 32.38 0.29 -23.18
CA TYR A 15 32.09 0.07 -24.59
C TYR A 15 32.62 1.22 -25.46
N ALA A 16 32.40 2.47 -25.06
CA ALA A 16 32.89 3.64 -25.77
C ALA A 16 34.43 3.67 -25.85
N VAL A 17 35.13 3.32 -24.76
CA VAL A 17 36.60 3.21 -24.75
C VAL A 17 37.06 2.11 -25.70
N VAL A 18 36.43 0.93 -25.68
CA VAL A 18 36.78 -0.18 -26.58
C VAL A 18 36.61 0.23 -28.04
N VAL A 19 35.47 0.83 -28.41
CA VAL A 19 35.20 1.30 -29.78
C VAL A 19 36.19 2.39 -30.21
N ALA A 20 36.52 3.33 -29.33
CA ALA A 20 37.50 4.37 -29.64
C ALA A 20 38.90 3.77 -29.87
N THR A 21 39.33 2.85 -29.01
CA THR A 21 40.64 2.19 -29.14
C THR A 21 40.73 1.34 -30.39
N SER A 22 39.68 0.58 -30.73
CA SER A 22 39.65 -0.22 -31.96
C SER A 22 39.71 0.66 -33.21
N LEU A 23 39.07 1.84 -33.20
CA LEU A 23 39.04 2.75 -34.34
C LEU A 23 40.42 3.34 -34.61
N VAL A 24 41.13 3.73 -33.55
CA VAL A 24 42.52 4.19 -33.65
C VAL A 24 43.42 3.09 -34.23
N ILE A 25 43.27 1.84 -33.74
CA ILE A 25 44.05 0.70 -34.24
C ILE A 25 43.76 0.45 -35.73
N SER A 26 42.50 0.45 -36.15
CA SER A 26 42.11 0.26 -37.56
C SER A 26 42.74 1.31 -38.47
N ILE A 27 42.68 2.59 -38.08
CA ILE A 27 43.29 3.68 -38.85
C ILE A 27 44.82 3.50 -38.94
N VAL A 28 45.50 3.29 -37.81
CA VAL A 28 46.97 3.13 -37.80
C VAL A 28 47.42 1.94 -38.66
N THR A 29 46.68 0.84 -38.60
CA THR A 29 47.01 -0.37 -39.38
C THR A 29 46.88 -0.14 -40.88
N GLU A 30 45.81 0.53 -41.32
CA GLU A 30 45.58 0.80 -42.74
C GLU A 30 46.62 1.75 -43.34
N PHE A 31 47.03 2.78 -42.59
CA PHE A 31 48.09 3.71 -42.99
C PHE A 31 49.49 3.07 -42.96
N SER A 32 49.73 2.10 -42.07
CA SER A 32 51.03 1.41 -42.01
C SER A 32 51.22 0.40 -43.14
N ASN A 33 50.14 -0.16 -43.67
CA ASN A 33 50.19 -1.21 -44.69
C ASN A 33 50.10 -0.66 -46.13
N ASN A 34 49.65 0.59 -46.32
CA ASN A 34 49.53 1.21 -47.63
C ASN A 34 50.44 2.43 -47.75
N GLU A 35 51.56 2.27 -48.45
CA GLU A 35 52.52 3.36 -48.74
C GLU A 35 51.94 4.49 -49.61
N SER A 36 50.77 4.26 -50.24
CA SER A 36 50.06 5.22 -51.09
C SER A 36 49.18 6.22 -50.34
N LEU A 37 48.98 6.03 -49.03
CA LEU A 37 48.12 6.88 -48.20
C LEU A 37 48.95 7.92 -47.44
N SER A 38 48.77 9.20 -47.75
CA SER A 38 49.34 10.31 -46.97
C SER A 38 48.33 10.83 -45.95
N PHE A 39 48.78 11.05 -44.71
CA PHE A 39 47.92 11.61 -43.66
C PHE A 39 47.60 13.09 -43.94
N GLY A 40 46.32 13.42 -44.08
CA GLY A 40 45.84 14.79 -44.26
C GLY A 40 44.34 14.88 -44.00
N PHE A 41 43.88 15.99 -43.42
CA PHE A 41 42.45 16.22 -43.23
C PHE A 41 41.84 16.67 -44.56
N CYS A 42 40.91 15.90 -45.11
CA CYS A 42 40.21 16.25 -46.34
C CYS A 42 38.74 15.80 -46.28
N LEU A 43 37.85 16.66 -46.77
CA LEU A 43 36.39 16.45 -46.83
C LEU A 43 35.87 16.54 -48.28
N SER A 44 36.75 16.49 -49.27
CA SER A 44 36.34 16.49 -50.68
C SER A 44 35.65 15.18 -51.04
N LYS A 45 34.80 15.20 -52.06
CA LYS A 45 34.12 14.00 -52.57
C LYS A 45 35.12 12.88 -52.89
N GLN A 46 36.25 13.22 -53.50
CA GLN A 46 37.34 12.29 -53.83
C GLN A 46 37.95 11.65 -52.57
N CYS A 47 38.13 12.42 -51.50
CA CYS A 47 38.64 11.86 -50.24
C CYS A 47 37.63 10.92 -49.58
N ILE A 48 36.33 11.26 -49.62
CA ILE A 48 35.28 10.39 -49.08
C ILE A 48 35.20 9.07 -49.87
N GLU A 49 35.38 9.12 -51.19
CA GLU A 49 35.44 7.92 -52.04
C GLU A 49 36.64 7.04 -51.67
N VAL A 50 37.84 7.60 -51.54
CA VAL A 50 39.05 6.86 -51.10
C VAL A 50 38.86 6.24 -49.72
N VAL A 51 38.28 6.98 -48.77
CA VAL A 51 37.99 6.45 -47.42
C VAL A 51 36.92 5.35 -47.49
N SER A 52 35.87 5.53 -48.28
CA SER A 52 34.81 4.54 -48.41
C SER A 52 35.29 3.26 -49.08
N GLU A 53 36.26 3.33 -49.99
CA GLU A 53 36.82 2.18 -50.69
C GLU A 53 37.81 1.41 -49.81
N HIS A 54 38.77 2.11 -49.20
CA HIS A 54 39.80 1.47 -48.35
C HIS A 54 39.30 1.07 -46.96
N PHE A 55 38.30 1.76 -46.42
CA PHE A 55 37.75 1.48 -45.09
C PHE A 55 36.33 0.89 -45.12
N SER A 56 35.86 0.36 -46.26
CA SER A 56 34.49 -0.19 -46.40
C SER A 56 34.15 -1.18 -45.28
N ASP A 57 35.01 -2.19 -45.06
CA ASP A 57 34.79 -3.23 -44.05
C ASP A 57 34.83 -2.65 -42.62
N THR A 58 35.70 -1.67 -42.39
CA THR A 58 35.80 -0.97 -41.11
C THR A 58 34.52 -0.17 -40.83
N ILE A 59 33.99 0.53 -41.84
CA ILE A 59 32.74 1.29 -41.75
C ILE A 59 31.55 0.35 -41.50
N GLU A 60 31.49 -0.79 -42.18
CA GLU A 60 30.43 -1.78 -42.00
C GLU A 60 30.48 -2.42 -40.60
N PHE A 61 31.67 -2.75 -40.10
CA PHE A 61 31.88 -3.25 -38.75
C PHE A 61 31.36 -2.26 -37.69
N TYR A 62 31.72 -0.98 -37.79
CA TYR A 62 31.24 0.03 -36.84
C TYR A 62 29.73 0.29 -36.96
N LYS A 63 29.15 0.25 -38.17
CA LYS A 63 27.68 0.32 -38.32
C LYS A 63 26.99 -0.81 -37.55
N SER A 64 27.49 -2.04 -37.66
CA SER A 64 26.97 -3.20 -36.92
C SER A 64 27.08 -3.00 -35.41
N LEU A 65 28.23 -2.50 -34.92
CA LEU A 65 28.43 -2.17 -33.52
C LEU A 65 27.44 -1.09 -33.02
N PHE A 66 27.22 -0.03 -33.80
CA PHE A 66 26.24 1.00 -33.46
C PHE A 66 24.82 0.44 -33.37
N TYR A 67 24.44 -0.49 -34.26
CA TYR A 67 23.14 -1.14 -34.17
C TYR A 67 22.96 -1.97 -32.88
N MET A 68 24.04 -2.47 -32.28
CA MET A 68 23.99 -3.19 -30.99
C MET A 68 23.71 -2.29 -29.78
N ILE A 69 23.93 -0.97 -29.88
CA ILE A 69 23.62 -0.02 -28.81
C ILE A 69 22.12 0.07 -28.56
N VAL A 70 21.31 0.02 -29.62
CA VAL A 70 19.85 0.18 -29.56
C VAL A 70 19.18 -0.88 -28.66
N PRO A 71 19.39 -2.20 -28.85
CA PRO A 71 18.80 -3.21 -27.97
C PRO A 71 19.33 -3.12 -26.53
N LEU A 72 20.62 -2.79 -26.34
CA LEU A 72 21.19 -2.59 -24.99
C LEU A 72 20.49 -1.42 -24.27
N ALA A 73 20.36 -0.28 -24.94
CA ALA A 73 19.66 0.88 -24.41
C ALA A 73 18.19 0.56 -24.09
N GLY A 74 17.51 -0.20 -24.96
CA GLY A 74 16.15 -0.67 -24.74
C GLY A 74 16.01 -1.54 -23.49
N LEU A 75 16.92 -2.50 -23.27
CA LEU A 75 16.94 -3.35 -22.08
C LEU A 75 17.14 -2.52 -20.80
N PHE A 76 18.12 -1.62 -20.78
CA PHE A 76 18.36 -0.76 -19.61
C PHE A 76 17.18 0.17 -19.34
N ALA A 77 16.61 0.79 -20.36
CA ALA A 77 15.43 1.63 -20.24
C ALA A 77 14.24 0.84 -19.67
N GLY A 78 14.02 -0.40 -20.12
CA GLY A 78 12.97 -1.28 -19.59
C GLY A 78 13.16 -1.61 -18.11
N VAL A 79 14.39 -1.95 -17.69
CA VAL A 79 14.71 -2.25 -16.28
C VAL A 79 14.51 -1.02 -15.40
N VAL A 80 14.96 0.16 -15.85
CA VAL A 80 14.76 1.42 -15.14
C VAL A 80 13.27 1.75 -15.05
N GLY A 81 12.53 1.65 -16.16
CA GLY A 81 11.09 1.89 -16.20
C GLY A 81 10.31 1.01 -15.22
N LEU A 82 10.59 -0.29 -15.20
CA LEU A 82 9.97 -1.22 -14.26
C LEU A 82 10.32 -0.90 -12.79
N SER A 83 11.57 -0.51 -12.53
CA SER A 83 12.01 -0.13 -11.18
C SER A 83 11.31 1.14 -10.69
N THR A 84 11.21 2.14 -11.56
CA THR A 84 10.48 3.40 -11.28
C THR A 84 9.00 3.13 -11.06
N TYR A 85 8.39 2.26 -11.87
CA TYR A 85 7.00 1.86 -11.69
C TYR A 85 6.74 1.18 -10.34
N LYS A 86 7.60 0.23 -9.93
CA LYS A 86 7.50 -0.43 -8.62
C LYS A 86 7.63 0.58 -7.47
N LEU A 87 8.56 1.53 -7.57
CA LEU A 87 8.72 2.60 -6.59
C LEU A 87 7.48 3.50 -6.54
N ALA A 88 6.92 3.86 -7.70
CA ALA A 88 5.71 4.67 -7.80
C ALA A 88 4.51 3.98 -7.13
N ILE A 89 4.31 2.67 -7.37
CA ILE A 89 3.27 1.89 -6.68
C ILE A 89 3.51 1.90 -5.17
N SER A 90 4.74 1.61 -4.71
CA SER A 90 5.06 1.57 -3.29
C SER A 90 4.76 2.91 -2.60
N ASN A 91 5.16 4.03 -3.23
CA ASN A 91 4.88 5.36 -2.72
C ASN A 91 3.37 5.66 -2.72
N SER A 92 2.66 5.26 -3.77
CA SER A 92 1.21 5.41 -3.84
C SER A 92 0.50 4.65 -2.73
N ILE A 93 0.90 3.40 -2.43
CA ILE A 93 0.33 2.61 -1.32
C ILE A 93 0.50 3.34 0.01
N VAL A 94 1.71 3.83 0.30
CA VAL A 94 1.99 4.54 1.56
C VAL A 94 1.18 5.83 1.66
N ASN A 95 1.16 6.63 0.60
CA ASN A 95 0.41 7.89 0.56
C ASN A 95 -1.10 7.66 0.69
N ASN A 96 -1.63 6.62 0.04
CA ASN A 96 -3.04 6.25 0.14
C ASN A 96 -3.38 5.81 1.57
N HIS A 97 -2.54 4.99 2.21
CA HIS A 97 -2.73 4.58 3.61
C HIS A 97 -2.76 5.79 4.54
N ILE A 98 -1.79 6.71 4.45
CA ILE A 98 -1.74 7.92 5.29
C ILE A 98 -2.96 8.80 5.04
N SER A 99 -3.33 9.02 3.78
CA SER A 99 -4.44 9.90 3.42
C SER A 99 -5.78 9.34 3.89
N ASN A 100 -6.00 8.03 3.72
CA ASN A 100 -7.19 7.34 4.18
C ASN A 100 -7.25 7.28 5.72
N PHE A 101 -6.13 7.05 6.40
CA PHE A 101 -6.07 7.10 7.87
C PHE A 101 -6.43 8.47 8.41
N LYS A 102 -5.89 9.54 7.80
CA LYS A 102 -6.25 10.92 8.19
C LYS A 102 -7.74 11.20 7.96
N LEU A 103 -8.28 10.85 6.80
CA LEU A 103 -9.70 10.99 6.49
C LEU A 103 -10.58 10.26 7.52
N PHE A 104 -10.17 9.05 7.90
CA PHE A 104 -10.85 8.25 8.92
C PHE A 104 -10.82 8.94 10.27
N CYS A 105 -9.65 9.40 10.75
CA CYS A 105 -9.53 10.12 12.01
C CYS A 105 -10.41 11.38 12.01
N ASP A 106 -10.31 12.22 10.97
CA ASP A 106 -11.09 13.45 10.85
C ASP A 106 -12.62 13.16 10.81
N PHE A 107 -13.04 12.04 10.24
CA PHE A 107 -14.44 11.62 10.25
C PHE A 107 -14.88 11.17 11.65
N VAL A 108 -14.14 10.25 12.26
CA VAL A 108 -14.49 9.67 13.57
C VAL A 108 -14.47 10.75 14.65
N ASP A 109 -13.50 11.65 14.64
CA ASP A 109 -13.38 12.75 15.60
C ASP A 109 -14.62 13.65 15.57
N ARG A 110 -15.05 14.08 14.37
CA ARG A 110 -16.29 14.85 14.20
C ARG A 110 -17.55 14.08 14.59
N GLU A 111 -17.55 12.76 14.48
CA GLU A 111 -18.65 11.94 14.96
C GLU A 111 -18.64 11.83 16.50
N ILE A 112 -17.47 11.73 17.12
CA ILE A 112 -17.33 11.75 18.58
C ILE A 112 -17.80 13.09 19.14
N GLU A 113 -17.48 14.22 18.52
CA GLU A 113 -17.94 15.56 18.96
C GLU A 113 -19.47 15.70 19.06
N LYS A 114 -20.23 14.90 18.30
CA LYS A 114 -21.71 14.89 18.36
C LYS A 114 -22.25 14.13 19.56
N ARG A 115 -21.40 13.39 20.26
CA ARG A 115 -21.74 12.45 21.33
C ARG A 115 -21.21 13.00 22.67
N LYS A 116 -22.06 13.00 23.69
CA LYS A 116 -21.76 13.67 24.98
C LYS A 116 -20.96 12.80 25.94
N LEU A 117 -20.99 11.48 25.76
CA LEU A 117 -20.46 10.51 26.72
C LEU A 117 -19.23 9.77 26.22
N ILE A 118 -18.72 10.10 25.03
CA ILE A 118 -17.48 9.56 24.48
C ILE A 118 -16.44 10.67 24.51
N ASN A 119 -15.34 10.44 25.21
CA ASN A 119 -14.17 11.32 25.15
C ASN A 119 -13.25 10.86 24.00
N PRO A 120 -12.80 11.75 23.10
CA PRO A 120 -11.80 11.41 22.10
C PRO A 120 -10.54 10.72 22.65
N ASP A 121 -10.11 11.09 23.86
CA ASP A 121 -8.92 10.50 24.51
C ASP A 121 -9.10 9.02 24.89
N ASP A 122 -10.36 8.56 25.01
CA ASP A 122 -10.70 7.17 25.31
C ASP A 122 -10.80 6.31 24.04
N VAL A 123 -10.49 6.86 22.86
CA VAL A 123 -10.57 6.16 21.57
C VAL A 123 -9.20 6.08 20.90
N ASP A 124 -8.68 4.88 20.74
CA ASP A 124 -7.52 4.61 19.89
C ASP A 124 -7.96 4.56 18.42
N PHE A 125 -7.88 5.72 17.77
CA PHE A 125 -8.18 5.88 16.35
C PHE A 125 -7.38 4.93 15.45
N PHE A 126 -6.15 4.57 15.81
CA PHE A 126 -5.32 3.71 14.98
C PHE A 126 -5.77 2.25 15.08
N THR A 127 -6.08 1.77 16.29
CA THR A 127 -6.65 0.44 16.49
C THR A 127 -8.00 0.33 15.79
N LEU A 128 -8.89 1.29 15.99
CA LEU A 128 -10.19 1.34 15.34
C LEU A 128 -10.07 1.38 13.80
N TYR A 129 -9.11 2.15 13.28
CA TYR A 129 -8.80 2.17 11.85
C TYR A 129 -8.35 0.82 11.33
N LEU A 130 -7.52 0.07 12.07
CA LEU A 130 -7.06 -1.26 11.68
C LEU A 130 -8.13 -2.35 11.82
N ILE A 131 -9.21 -2.10 12.57
CA ILE A 131 -10.41 -2.94 12.53
C ILE A 131 -11.13 -2.76 11.19
N VAL A 132 -11.27 -1.52 10.70
CA VAL A 132 -11.96 -1.25 9.43
C VAL A 132 -11.09 -1.58 8.22
N PHE A 133 -9.80 -1.23 8.25
CA PHE A 133 -8.86 -1.39 7.13
C PHE A 133 -7.58 -2.14 7.52
N PRO A 134 -7.68 -3.44 7.88
CA PRO A 134 -6.56 -4.25 8.40
C PRO A 134 -5.36 -4.36 7.46
N LYS A 135 -5.60 -4.28 6.15
CA LYS A 135 -4.59 -4.46 5.09
C LYS A 135 -4.26 -3.15 4.34
N SER A 136 -4.62 -2.00 4.89
CA SER A 136 -4.35 -0.68 4.29
C SER A 136 -2.87 -0.44 3.96
N LYS A 137 -1.94 -0.89 4.83
CA LYS A 137 -0.49 -0.83 4.60
C LYS A 137 -0.02 -1.63 3.37
N LYS A 138 -0.85 -2.55 2.87
CA LYS A 138 -0.63 -3.34 1.64
C LYS A 138 -1.38 -2.76 0.44
N GLY A 139 -2.08 -1.63 0.61
CA GLY A 139 -2.89 -1.00 -0.44
C GLY A 139 -4.28 -1.61 -0.62
N VAL A 140 -4.74 -2.42 0.33
CA VAL A 140 -6.06 -3.08 0.29
C VAL A 140 -7.01 -2.39 1.26
N PHE A 141 -8.10 -1.84 0.73
CA PHE A 141 -9.10 -1.04 1.48
C PHE A 141 -10.52 -1.61 1.41
N ASN A 142 -10.68 -2.82 0.88
CA ASN A 142 -11.94 -3.52 0.70
C ASN A 142 -11.97 -4.88 1.43
N ASP A 143 -11.16 -5.02 2.47
CA ASP A 143 -11.16 -6.19 3.35
C ASP A 143 -11.72 -5.78 4.70
N PHE A 144 -12.98 -6.13 4.94
CA PHE A 144 -13.72 -5.76 6.15
C PHE A 144 -13.86 -6.90 7.16
N SER A 145 -13.08 -7.98 6.99
CA SER A 145 -13.18 -9.20 7.82
C SER A 145 -13.06 -8.93 9.32
N ARG A 146 -12.21 -7.98 9.74
CA ARG A 146 -12.07 -7.61 11.15
C ARG A 146 -13.25 -6.79 11.67
N TYR A 147 -13.83 -5.93 10.83
CA TYR A 147 -15.03 -5.18 11.18
C TYR A 147 -16.22 -6.12 11.34
N GLU A 148 -16.41 -7.07 10.42
CA GLU A 148 -17.44 -8.10 10.53
C GLU A 148 -17.27 -8.95 11.79
N HIS A 149 -16.04 -9.32 12.12
CA HIS A 149 -15.74 -10.04 13.37
C HIS A 149 -16.15 -9.23 14.61
N LEU A 150 -15.80 -7.94 14.66
CA LEU A 150 -16.20 -7.05 15.76
C LEU A 150 -17.72 -7.00 15.92
N ILE A 151 -18.46 -6.83 14.81
CA ILE A 151 -19.94 -6.79 14.86
C ILE A 151 -20.50 -8.11 15.38
N ASN A 152 -19.92 -9.25 14.95
CA ASN A 152 -20.31 -10.57 15.44
C ASN A 152 -20.05 -10.75 16.93
N GLU A 153 -18.91 -10.29 17.44
CA GLU A 153 -18.59 -10.35 18.87
C GLU A 153 -19.55 -9.49 19.71
N ILE A 154 -19.79 -8.25 19.28
CA ILE A 154 -20.77 -7.34 19.91
C ILE A 154 -22.14 -8.02 19.94
N ASN A 155 -22.59 -8.55 18.81
CA ASN A 155 -23.88 -9.24 18.69
C ASN A 155 -23.93 -10.49 19.58
N GLY A 156 -22.83 -11.23 19.72
CA GLY A 156 -22.72 -12.37 20.62
C GLY A 156 -22.93 -11.99 22.08
N VAL A 157 -22.30 -10.91 22.56
CA VAL A 157 -22.49 -10.40 23.93
C VAL A 157 -23.94 -9.94 24.16
N ILE A 158 -24.51 -9.20 23.21
CA ILE A 158 -25.90 -8.75 23.28
C ILE A 158 -26.86 -9.95 23.30
N GLN A 159 -26.64 -10.95 22.45
CA GLN A 159 -27.50 -12.13 22.35
C GLN A 159 -27.45 -12.97 23.63
N SER A 160 -26.26 -13.22 24.18
CA SER A 160 -26.09 -13.90 25.48
C SER A 160 -26.86 -13.19 26.60
N SER A 161 -26.78 -11.86 26.61
CA SER A 161 -27.45 -11.00 27.58
C SER A 161 -28.96 -10.99 27.41
N ASN A 162 -29.45 -10.90 26.16
CA ASN A 162 -30.88 -11.00 25.82
C ASN A 162 -31.46 -12.35 26.25
N ASN A 163 -30.77 -13.46 25.95
CA ASN A 163 -31.21 -14.80 26.33
C ASN A 163 -31.33 -14.93 27.86
N SER A 164 -30.35 -14.41 28.60
CA SER A 164 -30.35 -14.39 30.07
C SER A 164 -31.40 -13.46 30.69
N TYR A 165 -31.88 -12.48 29.94
CA TYR A 165 -32.97 -11.59 30.37
C TYR A 165 -34.34 -12.21 30.09
N ILE A 166 -34.51 -12.85 28.93
CA ILE A 166 -35.77 -13.47 28.50
C ILE A 166 -36.06 -14.76 29.29
N SER A 167 -35.05 -15.56 29.65
CA SER A 167 -35.20 -16.77 30.47
C SER A 167 -35.92 -16.50 31.80
N LYS A 168 -35.84 -15.29 32.35
CA LYS A 168 -36.64 -14.87 33.53
C LYS A 168 -38.15 -14.90 33.31
N LYS A 169 -38.66 -14.86 32.07
CA LYS A 169 -40.08 -14.98 31.76
C LYS A 169 -40.56 -16.44 31.67
N GLY A 170 -39.67 -17.42 31.78
CA GLY A 170 -39.97 -18.85 31.83
C GLY A 170 -39.57 -19.49 33.16
N LYS A 171 -40.45 -20.35 33.69
CA LYS A 171 -40.36 -21.24 34.87
C LYS A 171 -39.11 -21.18 35.79
N LEU A 172 -39.40 -21.21 37.09
CA LEU A 172 -38.53 -21.14 38.28
C LEU A 172 -37.33 -22.13 38.35
N SER A 173 -37.09 -23.02 37.37
CA SER A 173 -36.04 -24.04 37.41
C SER A 173 -34.67 -23.59 36.85
N ASP A 174 -34.56 -22.44 36.21
CA ASP A 174 -33.35 -22.02 35.47
C ASP A 174 -32.48 -21.00 36.23
N ILE A 175 -32.02 -21.35 37.44
CA ILE A 175 -31.22 -20.46 38.32
C ILE A 175 -29.84 -20.08 37.71
N LYS A 176 -29.42 -20.71 36.60
CA LYS A 176 -28.24 -20.28 35.82
C LYS A 176 -28.49 -19.09 34.85
N GLY A 177 -29.74 -18.62 34.70
CA GLY A 177 -30.15 -17.67 33.65
C GLY A 177 -30.75 -16.36 34.17
N ILE A 178 -30.08 -15.67 35.09
CA ILE A 178 -30.46 -14.33 35.54
C ILE A 178 -29.50 -13.31 34.91
N PHE A 179 -30.02 -12.42 34.06
CA PHE A 179 -29.25 -11.30 33.53
C PHE A 179 -28.47 -10.56 34.63
N ASN A 180 -27.15 -10.55 34.49
CA ASN A 180 -26.22 -9.89 35.38
C ASN A 180 -25.53 -8.75 34.62
N TYR A 181 -25.95 -7.52 34.88
CA TYR A 181 -25.42 -6.35 34.19
C TYR A 181 -23.91 -6.18 34.38
N LYS A 182 -23.34 -6.59 35.53
CA LYS A 182 -21.89 -6.50 35.74
C LYS A 182 -21.14 -7.44 34.80
N TYR A 183 -21.63 -8.66 34.64
CA TYR A 183 -21.03 -9.64 33.74
C TYR A 183 -21.08 -9.14 32.29
N HIS A 184 -22.25 -8.65 31.86
CA HIS A 184 -22.40 -7.99 30.55
C HIS A 184 -21.41 -6.82 30.36
N GLN A 185 -21.27 -5.95 31.37
CA GLN A 185 -20.33 -4.83 31.31
C GLN A 185 -18.88 -5.28 31.08
N TYR A 186 -18.44 -6.35 31.74
CA TYR A 186 -17.10 -6.91 31.54
C TYR A 186 -16.92 -7.50 30.14
N GLU A 187 -17.87 -8.31 29.66
CA GLU A 187 -17.78 -8.89 28.31
C GLU A 187 -17.82 -7.83 27.22
N MET A 188 -18.73 -6.86 27.34
CA MET A 188 -18.84 -5.77 26.38
C MET A 188 -17.61 -4.87 26.40
N LYS A 189 -17.06 -4.58 27.59
CA LYS A 189 -15.79 -3.85 27.72
C LYS A 189 -14.65 -4.57 27.01
N ASP A 190 -14.50 -5.88 27.20
CA ASP A 190 -13.43 -6.65 26.57
C ASP A 190 -13.48 -6.57 25.04
N VAL A 191 -14.68 -6.75 24.47
CA VAL A 191 -14.90 -6.62 23.01
C VAL A 191 -14.59 -5.20 22.51
N LEU A 192 -15.04 -4.17 23.24
CA LEU A 192 -14.85 -2.77 22.84
C LEU A 192 -13.40 -2.30 23.03
N ASP A 193 -12.70 -2.76 24.06
CA ASP A 193 -11.27 -2.49 24.27
C ASP A 193 -10.45 -3.05 23.09
N ASN A 194 -10.78 -4.26 22.61
CA ASN A 194 -10.13 -4.86 21.43
C ASN A 194 -10.38 -4.06 20.13
N ALA A 195 -11.45 -3.27 20.07
CA ALA A 195 -11.75 -2.36 18.97
C ALA A 195 -11.13 -0.96 19.13
N GLY A 196 -10.44 -0.70 20.25
CA GLY A 196 -9.80 0.58 20.54
C GLY A 196 -10.67 1.55 21.36
N PHE A 197 -11.77 1.10 21.97
CA PHE A 197 -12.57 1.92 22.87
C PHE A 197 -12.24 1.60 24.33
N ASN A 198 -11.57 2.51 25.04
CA ASN A 198 -11.26 2.33 26.44
C ASN A 198 -12.43 2.80 27.33
N ILE A 199 -13.37 1.90 27.63
CA ILE A 199 -14.53 2.25 28.46
C ILE A 199 -14.32 1.90 29.94
N SER A 200 -14.81 2.75 30.83
CA SER A 200 -14.82 2.47 32.28
C SER A 200 -16.10 1.74 32.69
N ILE A 201 -15.98 0.77 33.60
CA ILE A 201 -17.14 0.13 34.21
C ILE A 201 -17.79 1.12 35.17
N ASN A 202 -19.07 1.41 34.91
CA ASN A 202 -19.84 2.40 35.64
C ASN A 202 -21.13 1.80 36.21
N HIS A 203 -21.90 2.62 36.91
CA HIS A 203 -23.26 2.26 37.28
C HIS A 203 -24.06 1.85 36.03
N ARG A 204 -25.03 0.94 36.21
CA ARG A 204 -25.75 0.26 35.12
C ARG A 204 -26.21 1.20 34.00
N ASN A 205 -26.93 2.27 34.34
CA ASN A 205 -27.53 3.15 33.34
C ASN A 205 -26.49 3.97 32.58
N ALA A 206 -25.50 4.58 33.25
CA ALA A 206 -24.43 5.30 32.54
C ALA A 206 -23.66 4.40 31.59
N PHE A 207 -23.36 3.16 31.98
CA PHE A 207 -22.67 2.25 31.08
C PHE A 207 -23.49 1.98 29.82
N PHE A 208 -24.79 1.71 29.96
CA PHE A 208 -25.66 1.47 28.80
C PHE A 208 -25.83 2.71 27.91
N GLU A 209 -25.82 3.91 28.49
CA GLU A 209 -25.84 5.16 27.70
C GLU A 209 -24.54 5.35 26.90
N VAL A 210 -23.37 5.06 27.51
CA VAL A 210 -22.08 5.07 26.80
C VAL A 210 -22.06 4.01 25.71
N GLU A 211 -22.50 2.79 26.03
CA GLU A 211 -22.60 1.68 25.10
C GLU A 211 -23.49 2.02 23.90
N GLU A 212 -24.66 2.63 24.10
CA GLU A 212 -25.52 3.10 23.01
C GLU A 212 -24.80 4.07 22.07
N GLN A 213 -24.10 5.07 22.62
CA GLN A 213 -23.36 6.04 21.81
C GLN A 213 -22.23 5.40 21.02
N ILE A 214 -21.52 4.42 21.60
CA ILE A 214 -20.47 3.66 20.91
C ILE A 214 -21.05 2.80 19.80
N MET A 215 -22.15 2.06 20.05
CA MET A 215 -22.80 1.26 19.00
C MET A 215 -23.30 2.13 17.84
N GLU A 216 -23.82 3.32 18.14
CA GLU A 216 -24.21 4.27 17.12
C GLU A 216 -22.99 4.78 16.33
N LEU A 217 -21.88 5.08 17.00
CA LEU A 217 -20.64 5.48 16.35
C LEU A 217 -20.12 4.39 15.39
N ILE A 218 -20.02 3.15 15.86
CA ILE A 218 -19.62 1.99 15.05
C ILE A 218 -20.54 1.85 13.83
N ARG A 219 -21.86 1.99 14.00
CA ARG A 219 -22.83 1.92 12.90
C ARG A 219 -22.61 3.03 11.87
N VAL A 220 -22.33 4.26 12.30
CA VAL A 220 -22.06 5.39 11.39
C VAL A 220 -20.74 5.19 10.65
N ILE A 221 -19.71 4.67 11.32
CA ILE A 221 -18.43 4.30 10.70
C ILE A 221 -18.66 3.23 9.62
N GLY A 222 -19.41 2.17 9.94
CA GLY A 222 -19.77 1.11 9.00
C GLY A 222 -20.43 1.67 7.75
N LYS A 223 -21.45 2.53 7.92
CA LYS A 223 -22.14 3.17 6.79
C LYS A 223 -21.23 4.06 5.93
N ALA A 224 -20.21 4.68 6.51
CA ALA A 224 -19.34 5.59 5.81
C ALA A 224 -18.19 4.90 5.07
N PHE A 225 -17.67 3.79 5.61
CA PHE A 225 -16.40 3.19 5.16
C PHE A 225 -16.49 1.73 4.72
N VAL A 226 -17.58 1.03 5.05
CA VAL A 226 -17.78 -0.39 4.74
C VAL A 226 -18.85 -0.52 3.65
N TYR A 227 -18.69 -1.49 2.74
CA TYR A 227 -19.71 -1.77 1.73
C TYR A 227 -20.98 -2.33 2.36
N GLU A 228 -22.14 -2.03 1.76
CA GLU A 228 -23.45 -2.41 2.31
C GLU A 228 -23.58 -3.92 2.58
N GLU A 229 -22.97 -4.75 1.74
CA GLU A 229 -22.97 -6.21 1.88
C GLU A 229 -22.23 -6.74 3.13
N HIS A 230 -21.31 -5.94 3.68
CA HIS A 230 -20.50 -6.29 4.86
C HIS A 230 -20.99 -5.57 6.15
N CYS A 231 -22.06 -4.78 6.07
CA CYS A 231 -22.58 -4.03 7.20
C CYS A 231 -23.70 -4.80 7.91
N GLU A 232 -23.34 -5.86 8.65
CA GLU A 232 -24.31 -6.54 9.50
C GLU A 232 -24.88 -5.60 10.57
N PRO A 233 -26.19 -5.68 10.86
CA PRO A 233 -26.80 -4.82 11.87
C PRO A 233 -26.44 -5.28 13.29
N ILE A 234 -26.10 -4.31 14.14
CA ILE A 234 -26.05 -4.53 15.59
C ILE A 234 -27.48 -4.82 16.07
N ILE A 235 -27.68 -5.98 16.71
CA ILE A 235 -28.99 -6.48 17.12
C ILE A 235 -29.59 -5.64 18.27
N LYS A 236 -30.92 -5.69 18.40
CA LYS A 236 -31.64 -4.98 19.45
C LYS A 236 -31.31 -5.55 20.84
N ARG A 237 -31.06 -4.66 21.79
CA ARG A 237 -30.84 -4.98 23.21
C ARG A 237 -32.18 -5.02 23.94
N GLU A 238 -32.59 -6.18 24.44
CA GLU A 238 -33.87 -6.40 25.12
C GLU A 238 -33.77 -6.20 26.65
N TYR A 239 -32.55 -6.11 27.19
CA TYR A 239 -32.25 -5.95 28.62
C TYR A 239 -32.12 -4.48 29.08
N LEU A 240 -32.33 -3.54 28.16
CA LEU A 240 -32.41 -2.10 28.42
C LEU A 240 -33.78 -1.73 28.98
#